data_AF-A0A1E8UFI8-F1
#
_entry.id   AF-A0A1E8UFI8-F1
#
_cell.length_a   1.000
_cell.length_b   1.000
_cell.length_c   1.000
_cell.angle_alpha   90.00
_cell.angle_beta   90.00
_cell.angle_gamma   90.00
#
_symmetry.space_group_name_H-M   'P 1'
#
loop_
_entity.id
_entity.type
_entity.pdbx_description
1 polymer ?
#
loop_
_entity_poly.entity_id
_entity_poly.type
_entity_poly.pdbx_seq_one_letter_code
_entity_poly.pdbx_strand_id
1 'polypeptide(L)'
;MTSPRAPHHSPAESPGTGSGSVIHGGNREHTPHVPSGPEHGSYLKPRHLVMMALGSAIGTGLFVGTGAAIRTAGPAVLISYLVACTLLVLVMRALGEMAAADPSSGAFSTYAGKALGPTMGRALGWLWWAQIVVVVAAEATAAAQLVTEMWPSLPQWAWALIFMAVFTVINLVRVGTLGEAEFWFALLKVAAVVGFLVVGVLLLIGALDVPSPGLSNLTEHGGFMPNGLTGVASALLVVVFAFGGTELVTIAAAETEDPQKNVADAIRTILVRILIFYVGSVSVMVLVLPWDNEGLSSSPFVAVLTEAGIPGADVLMNIVIVLALLSALNANIYGSSRMLFSLARRGSAPRALANTTPRGVPRAAVVASVVFGFIAVVLNYLWPETVLNVMLNLLGSTCLVVWGIALVSQIILRRRMDRAGESSPLRMWAFPWLSYFALALLAAIVVIGLLDPAVRIQFIATFVLVCLIALACKLFIRNDDAARPAPAPTS
;
A
#
# COMPACT_ATOMS: atom_id res chain seq x y z
N MET A 1 30.18 78.42 4.65
CA MET A 1 29.20 78.26 3.56
C MET A 1 27.89 77.72 4.15
N THR A 2 26.95 78.65 4.33
CA THR A 2 25.48 78.53 4.33
C THR A 2 24.78 77.24 4.81
N SER A 3 24.40 77.29 6.10
CA SER A 3 23.05 77.22 6.74
C SER A 3 22.04 76.05 6.54
N PRO A 4 21.23 75.72 7.59
CA PRO A 4 20.40 74.51 7.76
C PRO A 4 18.87 74.77 7.78
N ARG A 5 18.02 73.72 7.94
CA ARG A 5 16.76 73.72 8.76
C ARG A 5 15.95 72.40 8.69
N ALA A 6 15.45 71.97 9.86
CA ALA A 6 14.33 71.03 10.07
C ALA A 6 13.00 71.83 10.27
N PRO A 7 11.88 71.35 10.87
CA PRO A 7 11.25 70.01 11.06
C PRO A 7 9.69 70.00 10.83
N HIS A 8 9.03 68.86 11.12
CA HIS A 8 7.63 68.62 11.60
C HIS A 8 6.38 69.26 10.91
N HIS A 9 5.31 68.46 10.69
CA HIS A 9 3.93 68.64 11.23
C HIS A 9 2.88 67.73 10.53
N SER A 10 2.09 66.96 11.31
CA SER A 10 0.68 66.59 11.02
C SER A 10 -0.22 67.83 11.26
N PRO A 11 -1.46 67.98 10.73
CA PRO A 11 -2.65 67.15 11.08
C PRO A 11 -3.87 67.15 10.09
N ALA A 12 -4.96 66.51 10.52
CA ALA A 12 -6.38 66.92 10.40
C ALA A 12 -7.30 66.43 9.25
N GLU A 13 -8.24 65.58 9.67
CA GLU A 13 -9.71 65.54 9.49
C GLU A 13 -10.50 66.55 8.61
N SER A 14 -11.48 65.96 7.88
CA SER A 14 -12.86 66.42 7.55
C SER A 14 -13.03 67.58 6.54
N PRO A 15 -14.19 67.80 5.84
CA PRO A 15 -15.61 67.47 6.15
C PRO A 15 -16.34 66.72 4.99
N GLY A 16 -17.55 66.17 5.04
CA GLY A 16 -18.76 66.47 5.81
C GLY A 16 -19.73 67.34 5.00
N THR A 17 -20.60 66.75 4.16
CA THR A 17 -21.93 67.21 3.67
C THR A 17 -22.49 66.09 2.77
N GLY A 18 -23.76 65.68 2.73
CA GLY A 18 -25.02 66.19 3.25
C GLY A 18 -26.11 65.95 2.19
N SER A 19 -27.08 65.06 2.51
CA SER A 19 -28.44 64.96 1.95
C SER A 19 -28.67 64.35 0.55
N GLY A 20 -29.68 63.46 0.45
CA GLY A 20 -30.37 63.17 -0.81
C GLY A 20 -30.88 61.74 -0.98
N SER A 21 -32.05 61.44 -0.41
CA SER A 21 -32.82 60.20 -0.63
C SER A 21 -33.15 59.96 -2.11
N VAL A 22 -32.91 58.74 -2.64
CA VAL A 22 -33.78 58.11 -3.65
C VAL A 22 -33.80 56.59 -3.41
N ILE A 23 -35.02 56.06 -3.29
CA ILE A 23 -35.37 54.64 -3.19
C ILE A 23 -35.20 53.98 -4.55
N HIS A 24 -34.46 52.86 -4.61
CA HIS A 24 -34.75 51.79 -5.57
C HIS A 24 -34.61 50.43 -4.87
N GLY A 25 -35.74 49.74 -4.76
CA GLY A 25 -35.80 48.35 -4.33
C GLY A 25 -35.17 47.44 -5.38
N GLY A 26 -34.25 46.59 -4.94
CA GLY A 26 -33.65 45.52 -5.72
C GLY A 26 -33.21 44.41 -4.76
N ASN A 27 -33.76 43.21 -4.99
CA ASN A 27 -33.55 41.98 -4.23
C ASN A 27 -32.10 41.80 -3.76
N ARG A 28 -31.89 41.74 -2.43
CA ARG A 28 -30.71 41.08 -1.88
C ARG A 28 -30.98 39.57 -1.91
N GLU A 29 -30.39 38.90 -2.90
CA GLU A 29 -30.28 37.45 -2.88
C GLU A 29 -29.57 37.01 -1.59
N HIS A 30 -30.29 36.24 -0.78
CA HIS A 30 -29.71 35.46 0.30
C HIS A 30 -28.76 34.43 -0.33
N THR A 31 -27.47 34.72 -0.36
CA THR A 31 -26.46 33.67 -0.51
C THR A 31 -26.52 32.81 0.76
N PRO A 32 -26.79 31.50 0.66
CA PRO A 32 -26.75 30.65 1.84
C PRO A 32 -25.31 30.57 2.32
N HIS A 33 -25.06 30.98 3.56
CA HIS A 33 -23.85 30.65 4.29
C HIS A 33 -23.70 29.12 4.28
N VAL A 34 -22.78 28.60 3.46
CA VAL A 34 -22.30 27.23 3.58
C VAL A 34 -21.63 27.14 4.94
N PRO A 35 -22.06 26.25 5.86
CA PRO A 35 -21.38 26.08 7.13
C PRO A 35 -19.97 25.58 6.81
N SER A 36 -18.95 26.37 7.16
CA SER A 36 -17.58 25.89 7.23
C SER A 36 -17.57 24.69 8.16
N GLY A 37 -17.21 23.52 7.61
CA GLY A 37 -17.02 22.30 8.39
C GLY A 37 -16.03 22.54 9.54
N PRO A 38 -16.08 21.70 10.59
CA PRO A 38 -15.32 21.91 11.81
C PRO A 38 -13.84 22.16 11.52
N GLU A 39 -13.29 23.23 12.09
CA GLU A 39 -11.87 23.60 11.97
C GLU A 39 -10.98 22.43 12.42
N HIS A 40 -10.22 21.91 11.47
CA HIS A 40 -9.49 20.67 11.62
C HIS A 40 -8.09 20.92 12.20
N GLY A 41 -7.97 20.81 13.52
CA GLY A 41 -6.69 20.75 14.20
C GLY A 41 -5.89 19.50 13.80
N SER A 42 -4.64 19.73 13.36
CA SER A 42 -3.57 18.76 13.07
C SER A 42 -3.93 17.66 12.07
N TYR A 43 -3.78 17.99 10.79
CA TYR A 43 -3.69 17.02 9.71
C TYR A 43 -2.26 16.52 9.54
N LEU A 44 -2.13 15.22 9.24
CA LEU A 44 -0.91 14.67 8.65
C LEU A 44 -0.63 15.45 7.36
N LYS A 45 0.56 16.05 7.25
CA LYS A 45 0.95 16.77 6.04
C LYS A 45 0.90 15.82 4.83
N PRO A 46 0.64 16.30 3.61
CA PRO A 46 0.61 15.46 2.41
C PRO A 46 1.84 14.55 2.27
N ARG A 47 3.01 15.08 2.62
CA ARG A 47 4.27 14.32 2.66
C ARG A 47 4.24 13.12 3.63
N HIS A 48 3.56 13.23 4.78
CA HIS A 48 3.49 12.14 5.76
C HIS A 48 2.61 11.00 5.23
N LEU A 49 1.50 11.33 4.56
CA LEU A 49 0.58 10.35 3.97
C LEU A 49 1.24 9.59 2.80
N VAL A 50 1.97 10.29 1.94
CA VAL A 50 2.74 9.66 0.85
C VAL A 50 3.87 8.78 1.39
N MET A 51 4.57 9.22 2.43
CA MET A 51 5.66 8.43 3.03
C MET A 51 5.17 7.22 3.81
N MET A 52 4.04 7.33 4.50
CA MET A 52 3.39 6.20 5.16
C MET A 52 3.00 5.11 4.15
N ALA A 53 2.56 5.52 2.96
CA ALA A 53 2.20 4.59 1.91
C ALA A 53 3.40 4.04 1.11
N LEU A 54 4.53 4.75 1.07
CA LEU A 54 5.82 4.16 0.70
C LEU A 54 6.28 3.13 1.74
N GLY A 55 6.01 3.41 3.02
CA GLY A 55 6.30 2.52 4.14
C GLY A 55 5.54 1.19 4.07
N SER A 56 4.29 1.18 3.59
CA SER A 56 3.52 -0.06 3.37
C SER A 56 4.00 -0.87 2.17
N ALA A 57 4.61 -0.21 1.17
CA ALA A 57 5.12 -0.87 -0.03
C ALA A 57 6.46 -1.59 0.19
N ILE A 58 7.15 -1.34 1.30
CA ILE A 58 8.44 -1.98 1.64
C ILE A 58 8.29 -2.66 3.00
N GLY A 59 7.97 -3.96 2.96
CA GLY A 59 7.71 -4.78 4.14
C GLY A 59 8.14 -6.24 3.93
N THR A 60 7.39 -7.16 4.52
CA THR A 60 7.69 -8.61 4.53
C THR A 60 7.86 -9.16 3.13
N GLY A 61 7.12 -8.61 2.16
CA GLY A 61 7.27 -8.90 0.73
C GLY A 61 8.71 -8.86 0.23
N LEU A 62 9.38 -7.72 0.43
CA LEU A 62 10.75 -7.52 -0.03
C LEU A 62 11.75 -8.27 0.85
N PHE A 63 11.61 -8.19 2.17
CA PHE A 63 12.64 -8.69 3.08
C PHE A 63 12.60 -10.20 3.28
N VAL A 64 11.42 -10.82 3.28
CA VAL A 64 11.25 -12.26 3.53
C VAL A 64 10.72 -12.97 2.29
N GLY A 65 9.71 -12.41 1.63
CA GLY A 65 9.09 -12.99 0.42
C GLY A 65 10.09 -13.20 -0.71
N THR A 66 11.06 -12.29 -0.88
CA THR A 66 12.12 -12.44 -1.90
C THR A 66 12.94 -13.72 -1.73
N GLY A 67 13.26 -14.12 -0.49
CA GLY A 67 13.99 -15.36 -0.22
C GLY A 67 13.23 -16.61 -0.66
N ALA A 68 11.93 -16.65 -0.34
CA ALA A 68 11.03 -17.72 -0.79
C ALA A 68 10.88 -17.73 -2.33
N ALA A 69 10.82 -16.57 -2.97
CA ALA A 69 10.77 -16.46 -4.43
C ALA A 69 12.06 -16.94 -5.10
N ILE A 70 13.24 -16.59 -4.56
CA ILE A 70 14.55 -17.07 -5.03
C ILE A 70 14.63 -18.60 -4.92
N ARG A 71 14.26 -19.18 -3.77
CA ARG A 71 14.21 -20.65 -3.61
C ARG A 71 13.32 -21.34 -4.66
N THR A 72 12.23 -20.69 -5.03
CA THR A 72 11.22 -21.27 -5.93
C THR A 72 11.61 -21.17 -7.40
N ALA A 73 12.19 -20.05 -7.85
CA ALA A 73 12.52 -19.84 -9.26
C ALA A 73 14.02 -19.94 -9.59
N GLY A 74 14.89 -19.96 -8.59
CA GLY A 74 16.33 -19.77 -8.79
C GLY A 74 16.64 -18.37 -9.35
N PRO A 75 17.71 -18.22 -10.16
CA PRO A 75 18.08 -16.94 -10.77
C PRO A 75 16.98 -16.35 -11.68
N ALA A 76 16.12 -17.20 -12.26
CA ALA A 76 14.97 -16.80 -13.06
C ALA A 76 13.88 -16.04 -12.26
N VAL A 77 14.02 -15.92 -10.94
CA VAL A 77 13.23 -15.00 -10.12
C VAL A 77 13.29 -13.56 -10.67
N LEU A 78 14.39 -13.17 -11.34
CA LEU A 78 14.53 -11.87 -12.00
C LEU A 78 13.43 -11.63 -13.04
N ILE A 79 13.06 -12.65 -13.81
CA ILE A 79 11.95 -12.56 -14.77
C ILE A 79 10.63 -12.30 -14.01
N SER A 80 10.43 -13.00 -12.90
CA SER A 80 9.23 -12.83 -12.06
C SER A 80 9.12 -11.40 -11.54
N TYR A 81 10.22 -10.83 -11.04
CA TYR A 81 10.26 -9.43 -10.59
C TYR A 81 10.04 -8.43 -11.72
N LEU A 82 10.66 -8.62 -12.88
CA LEU A 82 10.46 -7.72 -14.02
C LEU A 82 9.01 -7.73 -14.51
N VAL A 83 8.39 -8.91 -14.60
CA VAL A 83 6.98 -9.07 -15.00
C VAL A 83 6.05 -8.45 -13.97
N ALA A 84 6.21 -8.78 -12.68
CA ALA A 84 5.38 -8.25 -11.61
C ALA A 84 5.55 -6.73 -11.43
N CYS A 85 6.77 -6.20 -11.49
CA CYS A 85 7.02 -4.75 -11.46
C CYS A 85 6.36 -4.06 -12.66
N THR A 86 6.46 -4.63 -13.86
CA THR A 86 5.80 -4.07 -15.05
C THR A 86 4.28 -4.03 -14.86
N LEU A 87 3.68 -5.12 -14.37
CA LEU A 87 2.26 -5.16 -14.06
C LEU A 87 1.88 -4.10 -13.02
N LEU A 88 2.62 -4.04 -11.91
CA LEU A 88 2.40 -3.07 -10.84
C LEU A 88 2.46 -1.64 -11.36
N VAL A 89 3.45 -1.32 -12.20
CA VAL A 89 3.60 0.03 -12.77
C VAL A 89 2.34 0.44 -13.54
N LEU A 90 1.81 -0.47 -14.35
CA LEU A 90 0.61 -0.22 -15.13
C LEU A 90 -0.65 -0.13 -14.25
N VAL A 91 -0.77 -0.99 -13.24
CA VAL A 91 -1.88 -0.97 -12.27
C VAL A 91 -1.88 0.31 -11.47
N MET A 92 -0.75 0.70 -10.87
CA MET A 92 -0.63 1.92 -10.08
C MET A 92 -0.83 3.17 -10.93
N ARG A 93 -0.42 3.15 -12.21
CA ARG A 93 -0.74 4.23 -13.14
C ARG A 93 -2.24 4.33 -13.43
N ALA A 94 -2.90 3.20 -13.65
CA ALA A 94 -4.35 3.13 -13.86
C ALA A 94 -5.14 3.59 -12.61
N LEU A 95 -4.72 3.14 -11.43
CA LEU A 95 -5.27 3.59 -10.14
C LEU A 95 -5.05 5.09 -9.93
N GLY A 96 -3.86 5.59 -10.25
CA GLY A 96 -3.52 6.99 -10.15
C GLY A 96 -4.38 7.87 -11.07
N GLU A 97 -4.66 7.43 -12.29
CA GLU A 97 -5.55 8.17 -13.20
C GLU A 97 -6.98 8.29 -12.65
N MET A 98 -7.53 7.20 -12.10
CA MET A 98 -8.86 7.22 -11.48
C MET A 98 -8.87 8.09 -10.22
N ALA A 99 -7.85 7.96 -9.37
CA ALA A 99 -7.75 8.72 -8.12
C ALA A 99 -7.45 10.21 -8.34
N ALA A 100 -6.74 10.58 -9.40
CA ALA A 100 -6.54 11.97 -9.78
C ALA A 100 -7.79 12.58 -10.42
N ALA A 101 -8.61 11.79 -11.11
CA ALA A 101 -9.88 12.25 -11.69
C ALA A 101 -10.97 12.45 -10.62
N ASP A 102 -11.07 11.53 -9.67
CA ASP A 102 -12.11 11.49 -8.65
C ASP A 102 -11.51 11.09 -7.29
N PRO A 103 -10.84 12.01 -6.56
CA PRO A 103 -10.23 11.66 -5.29
C PRO A 103 -11.26 11.18 -4.27
N SER A 104 -11.22 9.89 -3.93
CA SER A 104 -12.13 9.26 -2.96
C SER A 104 -11.34 8.46 -1.93
N SER A 105 -11.70 8.61 -0.64
CA SER A 105 -11.12 7.82 0.46
C SER A 105 -11.47 6.33 0.41
N GLY A 106 -12.50 5.94 -0.37
CA GLY A 106 -12.77 4.52 -0.70
C GLY A 106 -11.91 3.99 -1.86
N ALA A 107 -11.08 4.84 -2.47
CA ALA A 107 -10.15 4.55 -3.55
C ALA A 107 -10.71 3.59 -4.62
N PHE A 108 -9.95 2.55 -4.98
CA PHE A 108 -10.31 1.57 -6.01
C PHE A 108 -11.63 0.84 -5.75
N SER A 109 -12.06 0.67 -4.48
CA SER A 109 -13.39 0.13 -4.17
C SER A 109 -14.51 1.06 -4.62
N THR A 110 -14.35 2.38 -4.47
CA THR A 110 -15.30 3.37 -5.02
C THR A 110 -15.30 3.35 -6.55
N TYR A 111 -14.11 3.30 -7.17
CA TYR A 111 -14.00 3.30 -8.64
C TYR A 111 -14.61 2.06 -9.26
N ALA A 112 -14.39 0.88 -8.66
CA ALA A 112 -15.07 -0.35 -9.06
C ALA A 112 -16.59 -0.27 -8.90
N GLY A 113 -17.08 0.40 -7.85
CA GLY A 113 -18.49 0.70 -7.68
C GLY A 113 -19.08 1.54 -8.82
N LYS A 114 -18.37 2.61 -9.22
CA LYS A 114 -18.77 3.49 -10.33
C LYS A 114 -18.69 2.78 -11.69
N ALA A 115 -17.70 1.91 -11.89
CA ALA A 115 -17.47 1.21 -13.16
C ALA A 115 -18.41 0.01 -13.37
N LEU A 116 -18.44 -0.89 -12.38
CA LEU A 116 -19.02 -2.25 -12.47
C LEU A 116 -20.27 -2.44 -11.58
N GLY A 117 -20.63 -1.42 -10.81
CA GLY A 117 -21.83 -1.38 -9.98
C GLY A 117 -21.56 -1.59 -8.49
N PRO A 118 -22.56 -1.29 -7.62
CA PRO A 118 -22.36 -1.19 -6.17
C PRO A 118 -21.92 -2.50 -5.51
N THR A 119 -22.35 -3.66 -6.03
CA THR A 119 -21.95 -4.97 -5.48
C THR A 119 -20.46 -5.21 -5.67
N MET A 120 -19.92 -4.90 -6.85
CA MET A 120 -18.52 -5.11 -7.15
C MET A 120 -17.63 -4.19 -6.33
N GLY A 121 -18.00 -2.91 -6.21
CA GLY A 121 -17.26 -1.96 -5.38
C GLY A 121 -17.13 -2.41 -3.93
N ARG A 122 -18.21 -2.94 -3.35
CA ARG A 122 -18.21 -3.48 -1.98
C ARG A 122 -17.40 -4.75 -1.85
N ALA A 123 -17.59 -5.70 -2.76
CA ALA A 123 -16.87 -6.96 -2.75
C ALA A 123 -15.36 -6.73 -2.84
N LEU A 124 -14.94 -5.81 -3.71
CA LEU A 124 -13.54 -5.41 -3.85
C LEU A 124 -12.98 -4.77 -2.57
N GLY A 125 -13.76 -3.91 -1.90
CA GLY A 125 -13.34 -3.31 -0.63
C GLY A 125 -13.17 -4.33 0.48
N TRP A 126 -14.09 -5.30 0.60
CA TRP A 126 -13.98 -6.39 1.57
C TRP A 126 -12.83 -7.34 1.25
N LEU A 127 -12.61 -7.67 -0.03
CA LEU A 127 -11.49 -8.49 -0.46
C LEU A 127 -10.15 -7.83 -0.12
N TRP A 128 -10.00 -6.55 -0.43
CA TRP A 128 -8.78 -5.82 -0.07
C TRP A 128 -8.62 -5.68 1.44
N TRP A 129 -9.69 -5.41 2.19
CA TRP A 129 -9.60 -5.37 3.65
C TRP A 129 -9.13 -6.72 4.22
N ALA A 130 -9.71 -7.84 3.75
CA ALA A 130 -9.31 -9.19 4.14
C ALA A 130 -7.84 -9.48 3.78
N GLN A 131 -7.38 -9.03 2.62
CA GLN A 131 -5.97 -9.09 2.23
C GLN A 131 -5.09 -8.32 3.22
N ILE A 132 -5.40 -7.05 3.51
CA ILE A 132 -4.52 -6.19 4.32
C ILE A 132 -4.46 -6.65 5.79
N VAL A 133 -5.53 -7.19 6.37
CA VAL A 133 -5.45 -7.73 7.75
C VAL A 133 -4.54 -8.97 7.82
N VAL A 134 -4.45 -9.76 6.75
CA VAL A 134 -3.48 -10.86 6.63
C VAL A 134 -2.06 -10.33 6.43
N VAL A 135 -1.88 -9.22 5.68
CA VAL A 135 -0.57 -8.54 5.60
C VAL A 135 -0.12 -8.06 6.98
N VAL A 136 -0.99 -7.41 7.77
CA VAL A 136 -0.68 -6.98 9.16
C VAL A 136 -0.16 -8.15 10.00
N ALA A 137 -0.82 -9.31 9.91
CA ALA A 137 -0.40 -10.52 10.59
C ALA A 137 0.98 -11.04 10.11
N ALA A 138 1.21 -11.03 8.79
CA ALA A 138 2.48 -11.45 8.20
C ALA A 138 3.64 -10.54 8.66
N GLU A 139 3.45 -9.21 8.66
CA GLU A 139 4.45 -8.25 9.12
C GLU A 139 4.82 -8.46 10.60
N ALA A 140 3.82 -8.68 11.46
CA ALA A 140 4.06 -8.95 12.89
C ALA A 140 4.85 -10.24 13.09
N THR A 141 4.49 -11.28 12.33
CA THR A 141 5.08 -12.62 12.41
C THR A 141 6.52 -12.62 11.90
N ALA A 142 6.79 -11.95 10.78
CA ALA A 142 8.12 -11.83 10.20
C ALA A 142 9.05 -11.00 11.10
N ALA A 143 8.57 -9.88 11.65
CA ALA A 143 9.33 -9.09 12.61
C ALA A 143 9.68 -9.91 13.86
N ALA A 144 8.71 -10.68 14.37
CA ALA A 144 8.91 -11.54 15.52
C ALA A 144 9.91 -12.66 15.27
N GLN A 145 9.91 -13.25 14.07
CA GLN A 145 10.88 -14.27 13.67
C GLN A 145 12.31 -13.70 13.72
N LEU A 146 12.54 -12.57 13.06
CA LEU A 146 13.86 -11.92 13.03
C LEU A 146 14.36 -11.54 14.43
N VAL A 147 13.49 -11.00 15.29
CA VAL A 147 13.87 -10.66 16.68
C VAL A 147 14.16 -11.91 17.50
N THR A 148 13.45 -13.02 17.28
CA THR A 148 13.72 -14.28 17.97
C THR A 148 15.07 -14.85 17.58
N GLU A 149 15.45 -14.75 16.30
CA GLU A 149 16.77 -15.16 15.79
C GLU A 149 17.91 -14.31 16.39
N MET A 150 17.71 -13.00 16.52
CA MET A 150 18.71 -12.10 17.13
C MET A 150 18.77 -12.20 18.66
N TRP A 151 17.61 -12.29 19.30
CA TRP A 151 17.46 -12.27 20.75
C TRP A 151 16.45 -13.35 21.18
N PRO A 152 16.93 -14.58 21.40
CA PRO A 152 16.09 -15.74 21.73
C PRO A 152 15.59 -15.73 23.20
N SER A 153 15.29 -14.56 23.76
CA SER A 153 14.79 -14.39 25.14
C SER A 153 13.30 -14.67 25.28
N LEU A 154 12.53 -14.45 24.21
CA LEU A 154 11.11 -14.73 24.13
C LEU A 154 10.84 -15.56 22.86
N PRO A 155 9.87 -16.48 22.90
CA PRO A 155 9.46 -17.21 21.71
C PRO A 155 8.79 -16.28 20.70
N GLN A 156 8.81 -16.65 19.42
CA GLN A 156 8.28 -15.87 18.29
C GLN A 156 6.86 -15.36 18.53
N TRP A 157 5.94 -16.19 19.03
CA TRP A 157 4.56 -15.78 19.26
C TRP A 157 4.44 -14.67 20.32
N ALA A 158 5.34 -14.64 21.31
CA ALA A 158 5.34 -13.62 22.36
C ALA A 158 5.81 -12.27 21.81
N TRP A 159 6.84 -12.28 20.95
CA TRP A 159 7.23 -11.07 20.20
C TRP A 159 6.11 -10.57 19.29
N ALA A 160 5.46 -11.46 18.55
CA ALA A 160 4.33 -11.11 17.69
C ALA A 160 3.17 -10.50 18.50
N LEU A 161 2.88 -11.04 19.69
CA LEU A 161 1.89 -10.49 20.62
C LEU A 161 2.25 -9.08 21.08
N ILE A 162 3.50 -8.86 21.47
CA ILE A 162 4.00 -7.55 21.91
C ILE A 162 3.83 -6.52 20.80
N PHE A 163 4.26 -6.84 19.58
CA PHE A 163 4.12 -5.94 18.43
C PHE A 163 2.66 -5.64 18.13
N MET A 164 1.80 -6.66 18.06
CA MET A 164 0.37 -6.46 17.85
C MET A 164 -0.27 -5.60 18.94
N ALA A 165 0.06 -5.82 20.21
CA ALA A 165 -0.47 -5.03 21.33
C ALA A 165 -0.02 -3.56 21.26
N VAL A 166 1.28 -3.32 21.08
CA VAL A 166 1.86 -1.97 21.00
C VAL A 166 1.25 -1.19 19.83
N PHE A 167 1.24 -1.77 18.63
CA PHE A 167 0.73 -1.09 17.44
C PHE A 167 -0.79 -0.93 17.44
N THR A 168 -1.53 -1.82 18.13
CA THR A 168 -2.95 -1.62 18.40
C THR A 168 -3.16 -0.38 19.27
N VAL A 169 -2.42 -0.24 20.38
CA VAL A 169 -2.52 0.93 21.26
C VAL A 169 -2.18 2.21 20.49
N ILE A 170 -1.09 2.19 19.71
CA ILE A 170 -0.68 3.32 18.86
C ILE A 170 -1.80 3.72 17.91
N ASN A 171 -2.49 2.77 17.26
CA ASN A 171 -3.58 3.07 16.32
C ASN A 171 -4.91 3.46 16.99
N LEU A 172 -5.08 3.17 18.29
CA LEU A 172 -6.24 3.61 19.07
C LEU A 172 -6.07 5.02 19.65
N VAL A 173 -4.83 5.48 19.82
CA VAL A 173 -4.49 6.81 20.32
C VAL A 173 -4.17 7.73 19.14
N ARG A 174 -4.90 8.85 19.01
CA ARG A 174 -4.51 9.88 18.03
C ARG A 174 -3.22 10.53 18.51
N VAL A 175 -2.12 10.30 17.79
CA VAL A 175 -0.88 11.04 17.98
C VAL A 175 -0.53 11.71 16.65
N GLY A 176 -0.62 13.05 16.59
CA GLY A 176 -0.18 13.80 15.41
C GLY A 176 1.30 13.57 15.08
N THR A 177 2.08 13.05 16.03
CA THR A 177 3.49 12.66 15.89
C THR A 177 3.72 11.36 15.10
N LEU A 178 2.68 10.56 14.83
CA LEU A 178 2.80 9.33 14.05
C LEU A 178 3.32 9.57 12.62
N GLY A 179 2.89 10.67 11.99
CA GLY A 179 3.33 11.00 10.63
C GLY A 179 4.80 11.37 10.53
N GLU A 180 5.37 11.97 11.57
CA GLU A 180 6.79 12.31 11.62
C GLU A 180 7.64 11.07 11.91
N ALA A 181 7.20 10.20 12.81
CA ALA A 181 7.85 8.91 13.04
C ALA A 181 7.88 8.05 11.76
N GLU A 182 6.76 7.97 11.03
CA GLU A 182 6.70 7.26 9.75
C GLU A 182 7.60 7.87 8.67
N PHE A 183 7.76 9.20 8.65
CA PHE A 183 8.70 9.85 7.75
C PHE A 183 10.14 9.36 8.01
N TRP A 184 10.56 9.34 9.27
CA TRP A 184 11.89 8.85 9.65
C TRP A 184 12.06 7.36 9.39
N PHE A 185 11.04 6.54 9.64
CA PHE A 185 11.08 5.12 9.30
C PHE A 185 11.17 4.89 7.80
N ALA A 186 10.39 5.59 6.98
CA ALA A 186 10.47 5.47 5.53
C ALA A 186 11.86 5.89 5.00
N LEU A 187 12.46 6.95 5.56
CA LEU A 187 13.81 7.38 5.21
C LEU A 187 14.85 6.31 5.59
N LEU A 188 14.75 5.73 6.77
CA LEU A 188 15.62 4.65 7.24
C LEU A 188 15.57 3.43 6.28
N LYS A 189 14.36 3.00 5.88
CA LYS A 189 14.17 1.89 4.93
C LYS A 189 14.88 2.16 3.61
N VAL A 190 14.65 3.35 3.05
CA VAL A 190 15.25 3.74 1.77
C VAL A 190 16.78 3.79 1.89
N ALA A 191 17.30 4.40 2.94
CA ALA A 191 18.74 4.49 3.17
C ALA A 191 19.39 3.09 3.30
N ALA A 192 18.75 2.17 4.02
CA ALA A 192 19.25 0.81 4.18
C ALA A 192 19.23 0.00 2.88
N VAL A 193 18.16 0.09 2.08
CA VAL A 193 18.12 -0.57 0.77
C VAL A 193 19.16 0.02 -0.18
N VAL A 194 19.34 1.35 -0.20
CA VAL A 194 20.39 1.99 -1.01
C VAL A 194 21.78 1.55 -0.55
N GLY A 195 22.03 1.52 0.76
CA GLY A 195 23.28 1.04 1.33
C GLY A 195 23.56 -0.42 0.96
N PHE A 196 22.54 -1.28 1.05
CA PHE A 196 22.60 -2.66 0.60
C PHE A 196 22.99 -2.78 -0.88
N LEU A 197 22.34 -2.00 -1.76
CA LEU A 197 22.67 -2.00 -3.18
C LEU A 197 24.11 -1.55 -3.45
N VAL A 198 24.58 -0.53 -2.73
CA VAL A 198 25.97 -0.05 -2.85
C VAL A 198 26.95 -1.15 -2.43
N VAL A 199 26.75 -1.76 -1.26
CA VAL A 199 27.60 -2.85 -0.77
C VAL A 199 27.59 -4.03 -1.74
N GLY A 200 26.41 -4.42 -2.23
CA GLY A 200 26.26 -5.48 -3.22
C GLY A 200 27.03 -5.22 -4.50
N VAL A 201 26.94 -4.01 -5.05
CA VAL A 201 27.71 -3.62 -6.25
C VAL A 201 29.21 -3.63 -5.97
N LEU A 202 29.66 -3.12 -4.82
CA LEU A 202 31.08 -3.14 -4.42
C LEU A 202 31.63 -4.58 -4.32
N LEU A 203 30.82 -5.50 -3.80
CA LEU A 203 31.15 -6.93 -3.74
C LEU A 203 31.28 -7.51 -5.15
N LEU A 204 30.30 -7.24 -6.04
CA LEU A 204 30.28 -7.76 -7.40
C LEU A 204 31.44 -7.27 -8.27
N ILE A 205 31.91 -6.03 -8.08
CA ILE A 205 33.09 -5.52 -8.80
C ILE A 205 34.42 -5.88 -8.14
N GLY A 206 34.41 -6.60 -7.01
CA GLY A 206 35.62 -7.01 -6.28
C GLY A 206 36.34 -5.86 -5.58
N ALA A 207 35.61 -4.82 -5.16
CA ALA A 207 36.16 -3.66 -4.45
C ALA A 207 36.21 -3.87 -2.91
N LEU A 208 35.70 -5.01 -2.42
CA LEU A 208 35.80 -5.41 -1.01
C LEU A 208 36.92 -6.44 -0.83
N ASP A 209 37.38 -6.64 0.40
CA ASP A 209 38.39 -7.64 0.78
C ASP A 209 37.84 -9.09 0.77
N VAL A 210 36.86 -9.37 -0.09
CA VAL A 210 36.20 -10.67 -0.28
C VAL A 210 36.17 -10.98 -1.79
N PRO A 211 36.41 -12.23 -2.22
CA PRO A 211 36.36 -12.60 -3.63
C PRO A 211 35.02 -12.23 -4.28
N SER A 212 35.06 -11.59 -5.45
CA SER A 212 33.84 -11.36 -6.22
C SER A 212 33.33 -12.69 -6.79
N PRO A 213 32.05 -13.03 -6.58
CA PRO A 213 31.42 -14.20 -7.19
C PRO A 213 31.19 -14.02 -8.70
N GLY A 214 31.31 -12.80 -9.23
CA GLY A 214 31.07 -12.51 -10.64
C GLY A 214 29.63 -12.80 -11.07
N LEU A 215 29.45 -13.46 -12.22
CA LEU A 215 28.15 -13.88 -12.75
C LEU A 215 27.91 -15.40 -12.63
N SER A 216 28.82 -16.12 -11.98
CA SER A 216 28.82 -17.60 -11.87
C SER A 216 27.52 -18.15 -11.27
N ASN A 217 27.02 -17.50 -10.22
CA ASN A 217 25.80 -17.87 -9.49
C ASN A 217 24.53 -17.89 -10.36
N LEU A 218 24.53 -17.22 -11.53
CA LEU A 218 23.39 -17.29 -12.47
C LEU A 218 23.29 -18.62 -13.23
N THR A 219 24.39 -19.36 -13.35
CA THR A 219 24.45 -20.51 -14.26
C THR A 219 25.01 -21.78 -13.64
N GLU A 220 25.90 -21.68 -12.65
CA GLU A 220 26.63 -22.82 -12.11
C GLU A 220 25.79 -23.73 -11.20
N HIS A 221 24.71 -23.20 -10.60
CA HIS A 221 23.85 -23.94 -9.67
C HIS A 221 22.59 -24.50 -10.36
N GLY A 222 22.78 -25.26 -11.44
CA GLY A 222 21.64 -25.85 -12.19
C GLY A 222 21.05 -24.92 -13.26
N GLY A 223 21.79 -23.90 -13.68
CA GLY A 223 21.40 -22.96 -14.73
C GLY A 223 20.56 -21.78 -14.25
N PHE A 224 20.16 -20.94 -15.20
CA PHE A 224 19.37 -19.74 -14.90
C PHE A 224 17.94 -20.05 -14.43
N MET A 225 17.35 -21.14 -14.92
CA MET A 225 15.97 -21.53 -14.63
C MET A 225 15.90 -22.99 -14.13
N PRO A 226 16.47 -23.28 -12.93
CA PRO A 226 16.62 -24.64 -12.43
C PRO A 226 15.27 -25.35 -12.20
N ASN A 227 14.23 -24.60 -11.83
CA ASN A 227 12.88 -25.12 -11.56
C ASN A 227 11.90 -24.91 -12.74
N GLY A 228 12.42 -24.59 -13.93
CA GLY A 228 11.64 -24.40 -15.14
C GLY A 228 10.64 -23.24 -15.07
N LEU A 229 9.73 -23.18 -16.05
CA LEU A 229 8.73 -22.12 -16.17
C LEU A 229 7.70 -22.16 -15.02
N THR A 230 7.45 -23.35 -14.46
CA THR A 230 6.57 -23.53 -13.30
C THR A 230 7.14 -22.88 -12.05
N GLY A 231 8.46 -22.98 -11.81
CA GLY A 231 9.11 -22.26 -10.70
C GLY A 231 9.00 -20.75 -10.84
N VAL A 232 9.18 -20.22 -12.06
CA VAL A 232 8.96 -18.79 -12.36
C VAL A 232 7.52 -18.37 -12.07
N ALA A 233 6.54 -19.19 -12.47
CA ALA A 233 5.13 -18.93 -12.22
C ALA A 233 4.78 -18.86 -10.72
N SER A 234 5.31 -19.80 -9.94
CA SER A 234 5.05 -19.89 -8.50
C SER A 234 5.75 -18.76 -7.75
N ALA A 235 7.00 -18.43 -8.12
CA ALA A 235 7.68 -17.25 -7.59
C ALA A 235 6.94 -15.95 -7.92
N LEU A 236 6.38 -15.83 -9.13
CA LEU A 236 5.66 -14.64 -9.55
C LEU A 236 4.49 -14.29 -8.62
N LEU A 237 3.81 -15.27 -8.01
CA LEU A 237 2.76 -14.99 -7.03
C LEU A 237 3.30 -14.47 -5.69
N VAL A 238 4.41 -15.02 -5.23
CA VAL A 238 5.11 -14.52 -4.03
C VAL A 238 5.56 -13.07 -4.26
N VAL A 239 6.06 -12.79 -5.46
CA VAL A 239 6.50 -11.44 -5.86
C VAL A 239 5.32 -10.48 -6.01
N VAL A 240 4.19 -10.92 -6.57
CA VAL A 240 2.97 -10.09 -6.63
C VAL A 240 2.48 -9.75 -5.23
N PHE A 241 2.51 -10.70 -4.28
CA PHE A 241 2.24 -10.41 -2.87
C PHE A 241 3.17 -9.32 -2.34
N ALA A 242 4.45 -9.35 -2.71
CA ALA A 242 5.42 -8.40 -2.20
C ALA A 242 5.09 -6.93 -2.55
N PHE A 243 4.28 -6.73 -3.58
CA PHE A 243 3.76 -5.42 -3.97
C PHE A 243 2.36 -5.10 -3.41
N GLY A 244 1.68 -6.06 -2.80
CA GLY A 244 0.40 -5.83 -2.14
C GLY A 244 0.54 -4.78 -1.03
N GLY A 245 -0.36 -3.80 -1.00
CA GLY A 245 -0.30 -2.68 -0.05
C GLY A 245 0.26 -1.39 -0.65
N THR A 246 0.84 -1.42 -1.87
CA THR A 246 1.20 -0.19 -2.61
C THR A 246 -0.04 0.67 -2.93
N GLU A 247 -1.21 0.05 -3.03
CA GLU A 247 -2.47 0.75 -3.33
C GLU A 247 -2.88 1.71 -2.20
N LEU A 248 -2.34 1.51 -0.98
CA LEU A 248 -2.54 2.42 0.13
C LEU A 248 -2.12 3.85 -0.21
N VAL A 249 -1.16 4.04 -1.12
CA VAL A 249 -0.73 5.36 -1.61
C VAL A 249 -1.90 6.15 -2.16
N THR A 250 -2.80 5.49 -2.89
CA THR A 250 -3.95 6.16 -3.50
C THR A 250 -5.00 6.54 -2.46
N ILE A 251 -5.18 5.74 -1.42
CA ILE A 251 -6.08 6.04 -0.29
C ILE A 251 -5.52 7.22 0.51
N ALA A 252 -4.25 7.14 0.89
CA ALA A 252 -3.60 8.15 1.73
C ALA A 252 -3.46 9.49 1.00
N ALA A 253 -3.07 9.49 -0.28
CA ALA A 253 -2.96 10.70 -1.07
C ALA A 253 -4.32 11.37 -1.33
N ALA A 254 -5.43 10.60 -1.34
CA ALA A 254 -6.78 11.15 -1.48
C ALA A 254 -7.24 11.99 -0.28
N GLU A 255 -6.57 11.88 0.88
CA GLU A 255 -6.91 12.62 2.11
C GLU A 255 -6.06 13.90 2.30
N THR A 256 -5.35 14.34 1.26
CA THR A 256 -4.45 15.51 1.30
C THR A 256 -5.11 16.82 0.88
N GLU A 257 -4.45 17.97 1.07
CA GLU A 257 -4.98 19.30 0.72
C GLU A 257 -5.16 19.51 -0.80
N ASP A 258 -4.32 18.87 -1.62
CA ASP A 258 -4.45 18.82 -3.09
C ASP A 258 -4.39 17.35 -3.56
N PRO A 259 -5.49 16.59 -3.41
CA PRO A 259 -5.49 15.15 -3.70
C PRO A 259 -5.11 14.83 -5.14
N GLN A 260 -5.57 15.64 -6.10
CA GLN A 260 -5.37 15.37 -7.52
C GLN A 260 -3.89 15.41 -7.90
N LYS A 261 -3.18 16.47 -7.47
CA LYS A 261 -1.74 16.61 -7.70
C LYS A 261 -0.92 15.64 -6.86
N ASN A 262 -1.25 15.49 -5.57
CA ASN A 262 -0.49 14.65 -4.66
C ASN A 262 -0.56 13.17 -5.03
N VAL A 263 -1.71 12.68 -5.49
CA VAL A 263 -1.83 11.32 -6.07
C VAL A 263 -0.89 11.19 -7.27
N ALA A 264 -0.94 12.13 -8.22
CA ALA A 264 -0.13 12.05 -9.44
C ALA A 264 1.39 12.03 -9.14
N ASP A 265 1.86 12.87 -8.23
CA ASP A 265 3.27 12.96 -7.85
C ASP A 265 3.73 11.73 -7.03
N ALA A 266 2.88 11.25 -6.12
CA ALA A 266 3.17 10.05 -5.33
C ALA A 266 3.33 8.82 -6.24
N ILE A 267 2.44 8.64 -7.22
CA ILE A 267 2.54 7.56 -8.20
C ILE A 267 3.82 7.69 -9.04
N ARG A 268 4.19 8.86 -9.54
CA ARG A 268 5.42 9.01 -10.34
C ARG A 268 6.69 8.66 -9.55
N THR A 269 6.75 9.07 -8.29
CA THR A 269 7.94 8.88 -7.46
C THR A 269 8.07 7.44 -6.93
N ILE A 270 6.97 6.77 -6.61
CA ILE A 270 7.02 5.40 -6.09
C ILE A 270 7.43 4.38 -7.16
N LEU A 271 6.99 4.56 -8.41
CA LEU A 271 7.20 3.58 -9.48
C LEU A 271 8.69 3.34 -9.77
N VAL A 272 9.49 4.40 -9.87
CA VAL A 272 10.93 4.30 -10.13
C VAL A 272 11.64 3.66 -8.94
N ARG A 273 11.24 4.04 -7.72
CA ARG A 273 11.84 3.53 -6.48
C ARG A 273 11.58 2.05 -6.27
N ILE A 274 10.35 1.59 -6.50
CA ILE A 274 10.00 0.17 -6.39
C ILE A 274 10.85 -0.65 -7.38
N LEU A 275 10.98 -0.21 -8.64
CA LEU A 275 11.78 -0.93 -9.62
C LEU A 275 13.24 -1.05 -9.17
N ILE A 276 13.86 0.05 -8.75
CA ILE A 276 15.26 0.06 -8.30
C ILE A 276 15.44 -0.81 -7.05
N PHE A 277 14.59 -0.64 -6.04
CA PHE A 277 14.72 -1.34 -4.77
C PHE A 277 14.43 -2.83 -4.89
N TYR A 278 13.37 -3.22 -5.61
CA TYR A 278 12.99 -4.62 -5.71
C TYR A 278 13.88 -5.37 -6.71
N VAL A 279 13.93 -4.90 -7.96
CA VAL A 279 14.73 -5.58 -9.01
C VAL A 279 16.21 -5.48 -8.69
N GLY A 280 16.69 -4.31 -8.24
CA GLY A 280 18.09 -4.16 -7.84
C GLY A 280 18.47 -5.07 -6.68
N SER A 281 17.66 -5.15 -5.62
CA SER A 281 18.03 -5.95 -4.45
C SER A 281 18.04 -7.44 -4.77
N VAL A 282 17.03 -7.94 -5.49
CA VAL A 282 17.00 -9.36 -5.88
C VAL A 282 18.13 -9.69 -6.86
N SER A 283 18.51 -8.76 -7.75
CA SER A 283 19.65 -8.94 -8.66
C SER A 283 20.96 -9.10 -7.88
N VAL A 284 21.18 -8.25 -6.88
CA VAL A 284 22.33 -8.39 -5.97
C VAL A 284 22.29 -9.75 -5.27
N MET A 285 21.14 -10.17 -4.73
CA MET A 285 21.03 -11.45 -4.01
C MET A 285 21.41 -12.66 -4.86
N VAL A 286 20.86 -12.78 -6.08
CA VAL A 286 21.13 -13.95 -6.95
C VAL A 286 22.51 -13.92 -7.62
N LEU A 287 23.16 -12.75 -7.64
CA LEU A 287 24.52 -12.63 -8.14
C LEU A 287 25.55 -12.90 -7.05
N VAL A 288 25.30 -12.43 -5.82
CA VAL A 288 26.25 -12.56 -4.71
C VAL A 288 26.21 -13.98 -4.12
N LEU A 289 25.02 -14.55 -3.93
CA LEU A 289 24.85 -15.85 -3.30
C LEU A 289 24.19 -16.87 -4.26
N PRO A 290 24.58 -18.15 -4.19
CA PRO A 290 23.85 -19.24 -4.83
C PRO A 290 22.37 -19.24 -4.41
N TRP A 291 21.46 -19.51 -5.34
CA TRP A 291 20.02 -19.45 -5.07
C TRP A 291 19.52 -20.52 -4.07
N ASP A 292 20.30 -21.58 -3.87
CA ASP A 292 20.08 -22.68 -2.93
C ASP A 292 20.70 -22.41 -1.54
N ASN A 293 21.31 -21.24 -1.32
CA ASN A 293 21.87 -20.85 -0.03
C ASN A 293 20.77 -20.70 1.05
N GLU A 294 20.95 -21.37 2.19
CA GLU A 294 20.00 -21.33 3.32
C GLU A 294 19.92 -19.94 4.00
N GLY A 295 20.93 -19.10 3.87
CA GLY A 295 20.90 -17.72 4.35
C GLY A 295 19.89 -16.86 3.58
N LEU A 296 19.82 -17.02 2.25
CA LEU A 296 18.80 -16.35 1.42
C LEU A 296 17.38 -16.70 1.83
N SER A 297 17.24 -17.86 2.46
CA SER A 297 15.97 -18.43 2.85
C SER A 297 15.37 -17.84 4.11
N SER A 298 16.24 -17.42 5.03
CA SER A 298 15.87 -16.91 6.35
C SER A 298 15.87 -15.38 6.34
N SER A 299 16.97 -14.77 5.88
CA SER A 299 17.12 -13.31 5.83
C SER A 299 18.03 -12.90 4.66
N PRO A 300 17.49 -12.75 3.44
CA PRO A 300 18.30 -12.60 2.23
C PRO A 300 19.18 -11.35 2.19
N PHE A 301 18.72 -10.24 2.76
CA PHE A 301 19.53 -9.03 2.86
C PHE A 301 20.71 -9.21 3.82
N VAL A 302 20.49 -9.90 4.93
CA VAL A 302 21.50 -10.14 5.96
C VAL A 302 22.52 -11.17 5.47
N ALA A 303 22.08 -12.20 4.75
CA ALA A 303 22.96 -13.21 4.17
C ALA A 303 23.99 -12.58 3.21
N VAL A 304 23.54 -11.71 2.31
CA VAL A 304 24.44 -10.98 1.39
C VAL A 304 25.41 -10.06 2.14
N LEU A 305 24.98 -9.37 3.20
CA LEU A 305 25.86 -8.50 3.99
C LEU A 305 26.84 -9.28 4.87
N THR A 306 26.47 -10.49 5.27
CA THR A 306 27.37 -11.43 5.97
C THR A 306 28.47 -11.87 5.01
N GLU A 307 28.12 -12.21 3.78
CA GLU A 307 29.07 -12.53 2.72
C GLU A 307 29.99 -11.34 2.37
N ALA A 308 29.48 -10.11 2.48
CA ALA A 308 30.29 -8.91 2.28
C ALA A 308 31.40 -8.71 3.33
N GLY A 309 31.39 -9.46 4.44
CA GLY A 309 32.42 -9.42 5.47
C GLY A 309 32.53 -8.10 6.23
N ILE A 310 31.54 -7.21 6.12
CA ILE A 310 31.54 -5.91 6.81
C ILE A 310 31.07 -6.12 8.25
N PRO A 311 31.93 -5.91 9.27
CA PRO A 311 31.57 -6.21 10.66
C PRO A 311 30.35 -5.41 11.13
N GLY A 312 29.32 -6.11 11.60
CA GLY A 312 28.11 -5.52 12.17
C GLY A 312 27.09 -4.99 11.14
N ALA A 313 27.37 -5.08 9.83
CA ALA A 313 26.42 -4.67 8.80
C ALA A 313 25.18 -5.58 8.75
N ASP A 314 25.38 -6.88 8.95
CA ASP A 314 24.37 -7.92 9.10
C ASP A 314 23.43 -7.64 10.28
N VAL A 315 23.98 -7.35 11.47
CA VAL A 315 23.22 -7.02 12.68
C VAL A 315 22.44 -5.72 12.51
N LEU A 316 23.09 -4.68 11.97
CA LEU A 316 22.43 -3.40 11.68
C LEU A 316 21.27 -3.58 10.71
N MET A 317 21.49 -4.35 9.64
CA MET A 317 20.45 -4.61 8.64
C MET A 317 19.27 -5.36 9.24
N ASN A 318 19.52 -6.38 10.07
CA ASN A 318 18.47 -7.08 10.80
C ASN A 318 17.58 -6.12 11.63
N ILE A 319 18.20 -5.21 12.39
CA ILE A 319 17.47 -4.19 13.18
C ILE A 319 16.65 -3.29 12.25
N VAL A 320 17.23 -2.84 11.13
CA VAL A 320 16.52 -1.99 10.18
C VAL A 320 15.34 -2.72 9.54
N ILE A 321 15.48 -4.01 9.20
CA ILE A 321 14.39 -4.82 8.67
C ILE A 321 13.26 -4.90 9.69
N VAL A 322 13.54 -5.23 10.95
CA VAL A 322 12.51 -5.26 12.00
C VAL A 322 11.76 -3.94 12.09
N LEU A 323 12.48 -2.81 12.14
CA LEU A 323 11.85 -1.48 12.14
C LEU A 323 11.03 -1.21 10.87
N ALA A 324 11.51 -1.71 9.72
CA ALA A 324 10.80 -1.60 8.45
C ALA A 324 9.46 -2.33 8.47
N LEU A 325 9.46 -3.59 8.95
CA LEU A 325 8.26 -4.42 9.07
C LEU A 325 7.25 -3.81 10.05
N LEU A 326 7.73 -3.30 11.20
CA LEU A 326 6.87 -2.65 12.20
C LEU A 326 6.23 -1.34 11.69
N SER A 327 6.95 -0.55 10.90
CA SER A 327 6.36 0.61 10.20
C SER A 327 5.35 0.18 9.14
N ALA A 328 5.62 -0.87 8.36
CA ALA A 328 4.66 -1.40 7.39
C ALA A 328 3.38 -1.94 8.07
N LEU A 329 3.53 -2.63 9.20
CA LEU A 329 2.43 -3.09 10.06
C LEU A 329 1.53 -1.92 10.46
N ASN A 330 2.12 -0.83 10.94
CA ASN A 330 1.37 0.37 11.33
C ASN A 330 0.58 0.97 10.16
N ALA A 331 1.23 1.11 9.00
CA ALA A 331 0.60 1.62 7.79
C ALA A 331 -0.58 0.75 7.32
N ASN A 332 -0.45 -0.57 7.45
CA ASN A 332 -1.49 -1.52 7.06
C ASN A 332 -2.66 -1.58 8.06
N ILE A 333 -2.43 -1.38 9.37
CA ILE A 333 -3.52 -1.18 10.35
C ILE A 333 -4.31 0.09 10.02
N TYR A 334 -3.62 1.18 9.70
CA TYR A 334 -4.26 2.42 9.24
C TYR A 334 -5.10 2.18 7.97
N GLY A 335 -4.51 1.59 6.93
CA GLY A 335 -5.16 1.32 5.65
C GLY A 335 -6.40 0.46 5.79
N SER A 336 -6.29 -0.68 6.49
CA SER A 336 -7.42 -1.58 6.71
C SER A 336 -8.56 -0.90 7.49
N SER A 337 -8.24 -0.16 8.57
CA SER A 337 -9.26 0.54 9.36
C SER A 337 -10.00 1.61 8.55
N ARG A 338 -9.29 2.34 7.67
CA ARG A 338 -9.88 3.36 6.79
C ARG A 338 -10.77 2.75 5.70
N MET A 339 -10.35 1.65 5.10
CA MET A 339 -11.20 0.93 4.14
C MET A 339 -12.48 0.41 4.80
N LEU A 340 -12.36 -0.21 5.98
CA LEU A 340 -13.52 -0.73 6.71
C LEU A 340 -14.46 0.39 7.15
N PHE A 341 -13.93 1.52 7.61
CA PHE A 341 -14.68 2.73 7.90
C PHE A 341 -15.41 3.27 6.65
N SER A 342 -14.74 3.31 5.49
CA SER A 342 -15.33 3.72 4.21
C SER A 342 -16.45 2.79 3.75
N LEU A 343 -16.29 1.47 3.93
CA LEU A 343 -17.35 0.49 3.67
C LEU A 343 -18.55 0.74 4.58
N ALA A 344 -18.32 0.96 5.87
CA ALA A 344 -19.38 1.24 6.83
C ALA A 344 -20.16 2.53 6.51
N ARG A 345 -19.47 3.61 6.15
CA ARG A 345 -20.11 4.87 5.70
C ARG A 345 -20.94 4.72 4.43
N ARG A 346 -20.57 3.77 3.56
CA ARG A 346 -21.30 3.43 2.33
C ARG A 346 -22.40 2.38 2.55
N GLY A 347 -22.78 2.09 3.79
CA GLY A 347 -23.81 1.07 4.11
C GLY A 347 -23.38 -0.34 3.72
N SER A 348 -22.08 -0.60 3.63
CA SER A 348 -21.51 -1.87 3.16
C SER A 348 -20.89 -2.70 4.29
N ALA A 349 -20.97 -2.19 5.52
CA ALA A 349 -20.54 -2.83 6.76
C ALA A 349 -21.39 -2.28 7.93
N PRO A 350 -21.41 -2.93 9.10
CA PRO A 350 -22.19 -2.49 10.26
C PRO A 350 -21.98 -1.02 10.62
N ARG A 351 -23.06 -0.29 10.93
CA ARG A 351 -23.02 1.16 11.23
C ARG A 351 -22.08 1.53 12.38
N ALA A 352 -21.88 0.64 13.35
CA ALA A 352 -20.94 0.86 14.45
C ALA A 352 -19.49 1.12 13.98
N LEU A 353 -19.10 0.57 12.84
CA LEU A 353 -17.79 0.76 12.22
C LEU A 353 -17.64 2.12 11.53
N ALA A 354 -18.74 2.85 11.30
CA ALA A 354 -18.74 4.19 10.72
C ALA A 354 -18.61 5.30 11.77
N ASN A 355 -18.53 4.96 13.07
CA ASN A 355 -18.40 5.93 14.14
C ASN A 355 -16.93 6.31 14.35
N THR A 356 -16.66 7.61 14.50
CA THR A 356 -15.35 8.13 14.88
C THR A 356 -15.38 8.68 16.31
N THR A 357 -14.21 8.68 16.94
CA THR A 357 -13.99 9.46 18.17
C THR A 357 -14.06 10.95 17.89
N PRO A 358 -14.17 11.83 18.91
CA PRO A 358 -14.02 13.28 18.74
C PRO A 358 -12.68 13.68 18.07
N ARG A 359 -11.71 12.77 18.15
CA ARG A 359 -10.39 12.89 17.53
C ARG A 359 -10.35 12.34 16.09
N GLY A 360 -11.43 11.86 15.50
CA GLY A 360 -11.44 11.39 14.10
C GLY A 360 -10.89 9.97 13.87
N VAL A 361 -10.64 9.20 14.94
CA VAL A 361 -10.17 7.81 14.87
C VAL A 361 -11.37 6.84 14.85
N PRO A 362 -11.50 5.95 13.85
CA PRO A 362 -12.57 4.95 13.78
C PRO A 362 -12.24 3.71 14.63
N ARG A 363 -12.34 3.84 15.97
CA ARG A 363 -11.89 2.79 16.92
C ARG A 363 -12.46 1.40 16.64
N ALA A 364 -13.75 1.29 16.33
CA ALA A 364 -14.37 0.01 16.06
C ALA A 364 -13.79 -0.67 14.80
N ALA A 365 -13.46 0.11 13.78
CA ALA A 365 -12.79 -0.39 12.57
C ALA A 365 -11.35 -0.82 12.85
N VAL A 366 -10.62 -0.08 13.68
CA VAL A 366 -9.26 -0.47 14.12
C VAL A 366 -9.30 -1.80 14.87
N VAL A 367 -10.19 -1.94 15.87
CA VAL A 367 -10.33 -3.18 16.65
C VAL A 367 -10.68 -4.36 15.73
N ALA A 368 -11.64 -4.18 14.82
CA ALA A 368 -12.00 -5.23 13.86
C ALA A 368 -10.83 -5.66 12.96
N SER A 369 -9.98 -4.72 12.53
CA SER A 369 -8.80 -5.02 11.72
C SER A 369 -7.70 -5.77 12.51
N VAL A 370 -7.45 -5.42 13.77
CA VAL A 370 -6.35 -6.04 14.55
C VAL A 370 -6.69 -7.41 15.13
N VAL A 371 -7.98 -7.75 15.28
CA VAL A 371 -8.42 -9.07 15.77
C VAL A 371 -7.80 -10.20 14.96
N PHE A 372 -7.71 -10.06 13.64
CA PHE A 372 -7.07 -11.05 12.77
C PHE A 372 -5.56 -11.20 13.05
N GLY A 373 -4.87 -10.10 13.38
CA GLY A 373 -3.48 -10.16 13.82
C GLY A 373 -3.32 -10.89 15.15
N PHE A 374 -4.24 -10.75 16.11
CA PHE A 374 -4.21 -11.55 17.34
C PHE A 374 -4.55 -13.03 17.09
N ILE A 375 -5.44 -13.34 16.16
CA ILE A 375 -5.67 -14.72 15.72
C ILE A 375 -4.38 -15.30 15.12
N ALA A 376 -3.68 -14.52 14.29
CA ALA A 376 -2.39 -14.92 13.73
C ALA A 376 -1.32 -15.19 14.79
N VAL A 377 -1.30 -14.43 15.89
CA VAL A 377 -0.42 -14.71 17.04
C VAL A 377 -0.72 -16.10 17.63
N VAL A 378 -1.99 -16.47 17.78
CA VAL A 378 -2.37 -17.82 18.24
C VAL A 378 -1.96 -18.88 17.23
N LEU A 379 -2.16 -18.64 15.93
CA LEU A 379 -1.70 -19.55 14.88
C LEU A 379 -0.18 -19.69 14.87
N ASN A 380 0.56 -18.62 15.17
CA ASN A 380 2.01 -18.64 15.31
C ASN A 380 2.48 -19.42 16.55
N TYR A 381 1.72 -19.40 17.65
CA TYR A 381 1.97 -20.28 18.79
C TYR A 381 1.79 -21.76 18.42
N LEU A 382 0.78 -22.09 17.63
CA LEU A 382 0.46 -23.46 17.25
C LEU A 382 1.36 -24.00 16.11
N TRP A 383 1.69 -23.16 15.14
CA TRP A 383 2.41 -23.52 13.91
C TRP A 383 3.44 -22.45 13.51
N PRO A 384 4.49 -22.23 14.33
CA PRO A 384 5.41 -21.11 14.14
C PRO A 384 6.13 -21.13 12.78
N GLU A 385 6.51 -22.30 12.28
CA GLU A 385 7.31 -22.43 11.05
C GLU A 385 6.49 -22.32 9.75
N THR A 386 5.20 -22.64 9.79
CA THR A 386 4.37 -22.73 8.57
C THR A 386 3.41 -21.55 8.43
N VAL A 387 3.01 -20.90 9.53
CA VAL A 387 1.97 -19.85 9.49
C VAL A 387 2.35 -18.69 8.57
N LEU A 388 3.63 -18.26 8.59
CA LEU A 388 4.08 -17.15 7.76
C LEU A 388 3.95 -17.51 6.28
N ASN A 389 4.52 -18.64 5.87
CA ASN A 389 4.47 -19.12 4.48
C ASN A 389 3.02 -19.27 3.98
N VAL A 390 2.11 -19.78 4.82
CA VAL A 390 0.68 -19.88 4.48
C VAL A 390 0.07 -18.50 4.24
N MET A 391 0.39 -17.50 5.07
CA MET A 391 -0.07 -16.12 4.87
C MET A 391 0.48 -15.50 3.59
N LEU A 392 1.80 -15.62 3.34
CA LEU A 392 2.42 -15.07 2.12
C LEU A 392 1.78 -15.67 0.86
N ASN A 393 1.52 -16.99 0.89
CA ASN A 393 0.85 -17.67 -0.21
C ASN A 393 -0.57 -17.16 -0.42
N LEU A 394 -1.39 -17.01 0.62
CA LEU A 394 -2.79 -16.55 0.47
C LEU A 394 -2.93 -15.17 -0.19
N LEU A 395 -1.94 -14.28 -0.05
CA LEU A 395 -2.04 -12.88 -0.44
C LEU A 395 -1.80 -12.61 -1.94
N GLY A 396 -0.99 -13.42 -2.62
CA GLY A 396 -0.61 -13.16 -4.02
C GLY A 396 -1.80 -13.18 -4.97
N SER A 397 -2.68 -14.17 -4.83
CA SER A 397 -3.87 -14.35 -5.67
C SER A 397 -4.95 -13.31 -5.43
N THR A 398 -5.17 -12.87 -4.18
CA THR A 398 -6.16 -11.82 -3.89
C THR A 398 -5.72 -10.49 -4.51
N CYS A 399 -4.42 -10.20 -4.48
CA CYS A 399 -3.84 -9.00 -5.09
C CYS A 399 -4.08 -8.96 -6.60
N LEU A 400 -3.92 -10.09 -7.31
CA LEU A 400 -4.26 -10.19 -8.74
C LEU A 400 -5.74 -9.89 -9.01
N VAL A 401 -6.67 -10.36 -8.18
CA VAL A 401 -8.09 -10.04 -8.35
C VAL A 401 -8.35 -8.55 -8.16
N VAL A 402 -7.74 -7.95 -7.13
CA VAL A 402 -7.86 -6.50 -6.86
C VAL A 402 -7.36 -5.69 -8.05
N TRP A 403 -6.17 -6.03 -8.57
CA TRP A 403 -5.55 -5.36 -9.72
C TRP A 403 -6.34 -5.55 -11.00
N GLY A 404 -6.86 -6.76 -11.25
CA GLY A 404 -7.70 -7.05 -12.41
C GLY A 404 -8.97 -6.20 -12.42
N ILE A 405 -9.68 -6.14 -11.29
CA ILE A 405 -10.89 -5.30 -11.17
C ILE A 405 -10.53 -3.82 -11.28
N ALA A 406 -9.41 -3.38 -10.72
CA ALA A 406 -8.93 -1.99 -10.85
C ALA A 406 -8.64 -1.60 -12.31
N LEU A 407 -7.96 -2.46 -13.07
CA LEU A 407 -7.67 -2.23 -14.49
C LEU A 407 -8.95 -2.18 -15.33
N VAL A 408 -9.88 -3.12 -15.13
CA VAL A 408 -11.18 -3.10 -15.80
C VAL A 408 -11.95 -1.82 -15.45
N SER A 409 -11.93 -1.41 -14.18
CA SER A 409 -12.58 -0.18 -13.74
C SER A 409 -11.99 1.05 -14.40
N GLN A 410 -10.66 1.12 -14.53
CA GLN A 410 -9.97 2.21 -15.23
C GLN A 410 -10.40 2.29 -16.69
N ILE A 411 -10.44 1.17 -17.42
CA ILE A 411 -10.84 1.17 -18.84
C ILE A 411 -12.27 1.69 -19.02
N ILE A 412 -13.20 1.24 -18.16
CA ILE A 412 -14.60 1.66 -18.23
C ILE A 412 -14.75 3.15 -17.89
N LEU A 413 -14.17 3.59 -16.77
CA LEU A 413 -14.28 4.98 -16.32
C LEU A 413 -13.59 5.93 -17.30
N ARG A 414 -12.41 5.57 -17.80
CA ARG A 414 -11.69 6.38 -18.77
C ARG A 414 -12.49 6.59 -20.06
N ARG A 415 -13.10 5.52 -20.60
CA ARG A 415 -13.99 5.62 -21.77
C ARG A 415 -15.22 6.49 -21.52
N ARG A 416 -15.77 6.47 -20.30
CA ARG A 416 -16.90 7.35 -19.94
C ARG A 416 -16.45 8.82 -19.86
N MET A 417 -15.28 9.08 -19.27
CA MET A 417 -14.69 10.42 -19.21
C MET A 417 -14.39 10.97 -20.61
N ASP A 418 -13.76 10.16 -21.48
CA ASP A 418 -13.44 10.57 -22.85
C ASP A 418 -14.72 10.90 -23.65
N ARG A 419 -15.83 10.16 -23.43
CA ARG A 419 -17.14 10.47 -24.03
C ARG A 419 -17.79 11.74 -23.48
N ALA A 420 -17.52 12.06 -22.22
CA ALA A 420 -18.03 13.26 -21.56
C ALA A 420 -17.17 14.51 -21.88
N GLY A 421 -16.03 14.35 -22.56
CA GLY A 421 -15.09 15.46 -22.82
C GLY A 421 -14.32 15.90 -21.58
N GLU A 422 -14.31 15.10 -20.51
CA GLU A 422 -13.61 15.40 -19.26
C GLU A 422 -12.13 15.03 -19.36
N SER A 423 -11.27 15.71 -18.59
CA SER A 423 -9.83 15.45 -18.58
C SER A 423 -9.35 15.06 -17.18
N SER A 424 -8.41 14.09 -17.11
CA SER A 424 -7.72 13.75 -15.86
C SER A 424 -6.34 14.43 -15.78
N PRO A 425 -5.93 14.94 -14.60
CA PRO A 425 -4.59 15.45 -14.34
C PRO A 425 -3.49 14.40 -14.55
N LEU A 426 -3.83 13.11 -14.39
CA LEU A 426 -2.94 11.98 -14.62
C LEU A 426 -3.54 11.06 -15.67
N ARG A 427 -2.79 10.77 -16.74
CA ARG A 427 -3.28 9.91 -17.83
C ARG A 427 -2.53 8.59 -17.89
N MET A 428 -3.25 7.50 -18.16
CA MET A 428 -2.62 6.24 -18.52
C MET A 428 -1.81 6.40 -19.81
N TRP A 429 -0.58 5.89 -19.83
CA TRP A 429 0.25 5.95 -21.03
C TRP A 429 -0.35 5.08 -22.14
N ALA A 430 -0.29 5.55 -23.39
CA ALA A 430 -0.75 4.82 -24.58
C ALA A 430 -2.13 4.14 -24.41
N PHE A 431 -3.09 4.80 -23.76
CA PHE A 431 -4.44 4.27 -23.57
C PHE A 431 -5.13 4.03 -24.92
N PRO A 432 -5.82 2.89 -25.14
CA PRO A 432 -6.12 1.81 -24.19
C PRO A 432 -5.12 0.63 -24.21
N TRP A 433 -4.09 0.67 -25.04
CA TRP A 433 -3.21 -0.46 -25.33
C TRP A 433 -2.46 -0.96 -24.09
N LEU A 434 -1.90 -0.06 -23.28
CA LEU A 434 -1.19 -0.48 -22.06
C LEU A 434 -2.12 -1.03 -20.97
N SER A 435 -3.37 -0.57 -20.89
CA SER A 435 -4.36 -1.17 -19.98
C SER A 435 -4.74 -2.59 -20.42
N TYR A 436 -4.87 -2.82 -21.72
CA TYR A 436 -5.11 -4.16 -22.25
C TYR A 436 -3.89 -5.08 -22.11
N PHE A 437 -2.69 -4.55 -22.33
CA PHE A 437 -1.45 -5.28 -22.09
C PHE A 437 -1.34 -5.69 -20.61
N ALA A 438 -1.67 -4.81 -19.66
CA ALA A 438 -1.68 -5.14 -18.24
C ALA A 438 -2.68 -6.26 -17.91
N LEU A 439 -3.89 -6.23 -18.49
CA LEU A 439 -4.88 -7.31 -18.33
C LEU A 439 -4.41 -8.62 -18.96
N ALA A 440 -3.79 -8.57 -20.14
CA ALA A 440 -3.22 -9.74 -20.80
C ALA A 440 -2.07 -10.34 -19.98
N LEU A 441 -1.21 -9.49 -19.41
CA LEU A 441 -0.13 -9.90 -18.53
C LEU A 441 -0.70 -10.59 -17.29
N LEU A 442 -1.65 -9.96 -16.61
CA LEU A 442 -2.34 -10.54 -15.45
C LEU A 442 -3.01 -11.88 -15.79
N ALA A 443 -3.69 -11.98 -16.93
CA ALA A 443 -4.29 -13.23 -17.39
C ALA A 443 -3.22 -14.30 -17.66
N ALA A 444 -2.07 -13.93 -18.24
CA ALA A 444 -0.94 -14.85 -18.42
C ALA A 444 -0.39 -15.34 -17.06
N ILE A 445 -0.27 -14.48 -16.04
CA ILE A 445 0.13 -14.88 -14.69
C ILE A 445 -0.83 -15.95 -14.15
N VAL A 446 -2.14 -15.73 -14.29
CA VAL A 446 -3.15 -16.69 -13.83
C VAL A 446 -3.05 -18.01 -14.62
N VAL A 447 -2.93 -17.96 -15.95
CA VAL A 447 -2.84 -19.17 -16.78
C VAL A 447 -1.59 -19.99 -16.46
N ILE A 448 -0.43 -19.34 -16.31
CA ILE A 448 0.81 -20.03 -15.99
C ILE A 448 0.75 -20.55 -14.54
N GLY A 449 0.21 -19.76 -13.59
CA GLY A 449 0.00 -20.22 -12.22
C GLY A 449 -0.93 -21.43 -12.14
N LEU A 450 -1.96 -21.52 -13.00
CA LEU A 450 -2.79 -22.72 -13.12
C LEU A 450 -2.04 -23.97 -13.59
N LEU A 451 -0.77 -23.88 -14.00
CA LEU A 451 0.04 -25.07 -14.30
C LEU A 451 0.57 -25.72 -13.01
N ASP A 452 0.78 -24.95 -11.93
CA ASP A 452 1.27 -25.45 -10.65
C ASP A 452 0.11 -25.92 -9.74
N PRO A 453 0.13 -27.16 -9.21
CA PRO A 453 -0.94 -27.69 -8.36
C PRO A 453 -1.21 -26.88 -7.09
N ALA A 454 -0.19 -26.36 -6.41
CA ALA A 454 -0.35 -25.59 -5.19
C ALA A 454 -1.03 -24.25 -5.48
N VAL A 455 -0.61 -23.61 -6.58
CA VAL A 455 -1.20 -22.35 -7.06
C VAL A 455 -2.64 -22.54 -7.53
N ARG A 456 -2.99 -23.65 -8.17
CA ARG A 456 -4.38 -23.95 -8.56
C ARG A 456 -5.31 -23.94 -7.36
N ILE A 457 -4.92 -24.59 -6.26
CA ILE A 457 -5.72 -24.64 -5.03
C ILE A 457 -5.92 -23.22 -4.49
N GLN A 458 -4.86 -22.42 -4.48
CA GLN A 458 -4.91 -21.03 -4.07
C GLN A 458 -5.86 -20.18 -4.93
N PHE A 459 -5.84 -20.33 -6.26
CA PHE A 459 -6.76 -19.61 -7.14
C PHE A 459 -8.21 -20.05 -6.96
N ILE A 460 -8.47 -21.35 -6.78
CA ILE A 460 -9.82 -21.85 -6.48
C ILE A 460 -10.31 -21.28 -5.14
N ALA A 461 -9.48 -21.32 -4.10
CA ALA A 461 -9.83 -20.77 -2.79
C ALA A 461 -10.11 -19.26 -2.87
N THR A 462 -9.32 -18.52 -3.65
CA THR A 462 -9.52 -17.09 -3.89
C THR A 462 -10.82 -16.82 -4.65
N PHE A 463 -11.11 -17.59 -5.68
CA PHE A 463 -12.36 -17.48 -6.44
C PHE A 463 -13.57 -17.74 -5.53
N VAL A 464 -13.54 -18.80 -4.73
CA VAL A 464 -14.57 -19.11 -3.74
C VAL A 464 -14.74 -17.96 -2.75
N LEU A 465 -13.64 -17.43 -2.20
CA LEU A 465 -13.67 -16.28 -1.30
C LEU A 465 -14.34 -15.06 -1.94
N VAL A 466 -13.95 -14.72 -3.17
CA VAL A 466 -14.53 -13.59 -3.93
C VAL A 466 -16.03 -13.81 -4.17
N CYS A 467 -16.44 -15.02 -4.57
CA CYS A 467 -17.84 -15.37 -4.76
C CYS A 467 -18.64 -15.27 -3.45
N LEU A 468 -18.09 -15.75 -2.33
CA LEU A 468 -18.74 -15.67 -1.02
C LEU A 468 -18.88 -14.22 -0.56
N ILE A 469 -17.84 -13.40 -0.69
CA ILE A 469 -17.88 -11.97 -0.38
C ILE A 469 -18.91 -11.26 -1.26
N ALA A 470 -18.92 -11.52 -2.57
CA ALA A 470 -19.86 -10.92 -3.50
C ALA A 470 -21.31 -11.33 -3.21
N LEU A 471 -21.53 -12.61 -2.87
CA LEU A 471 -22.85 -13.13 -2.47
C LEU A 471 -23.31 -12.49 -1.17
N ALA A 472 -22.46 -12.45 -0.14
CA ALA A 472 -22.76 -11.78 1.13
C ALA A 472 -23.13 -10.30 0.89
N CYS A 473 -22.31 -9.57 0.10
CA CYS A 473 -22.60 -8.19 -0.27
C CYS A 473 -23.95 -8.05 -0.99
N LYS A 474 -24.31 -8.99 -1.88
CA LYS A 474 -25.59 -8.98 -2.59
C LYS A 474 -26.78 -9.26 -1.66
N LEU A 475 -26.63 -10.17 -0.69
CA LEU A 475 -27.67 -10.47 0.29
C LEU A 475 -27.90 -9.31 1.26
N PHE A 476 -26.84 -8.62 1.68
CA PHE A 476 -26.94 -7.40 2.50
C PHE A 476 -27.73 -6.27 1.81
N ILE A 477 -27.63 -6.11 0.48
CA ILE A 477 -28.46 -5.14 -0.28
C ILE A 477 -29.93 -5.42 -0.10
N ARG A 478 -30.31 -6.70 -0.26
CA ARG A 478 -31.70 -7.10 -0.31
C ARG A 478 -32.42 -6.83 1.01
N ASN A 479 -31.69 -6.89 2.12
CA ASN A 479 -32.22 -6.56 3.44
C ASN A 479 -32.32 -5.04 3.68
N ASP A 480 -31.35 -4.23 3.20
CA ASP A 480 -31.40 -2.77 3.34
C ASP A 480 -32.46 -2.12 2.44
N ASP A 481 -32.63 -2.61 1.20
CA ASP A 481 -33.68 -2.13 0.29
C ASP A 481 -35.09 -2.56 0.77
N ALA A 482 -35.22 -3.73 1.40
CA ALA A 482 -36.47 -4.17 2.03
C ALA A 482 -36.80 -3.41 3.33
N ALA A 483 -35.80 -2.80 3.99
CA ALA A 483 -35.97 -2.02 5.21
C ALA A 483 -36.24 -0.53 4.95
N ARG A 484 -36.18 -0.05 3.70
CA ARG A 484 -36.56 1.32 3.34
C ARG A 484 -38.08 1.45 3.26
N PRO A 485 -38.73 2.32 4.06
CA PRO A 485 -40.16 2.56 3.92
C PRO A 485 -40.47 3.08 2.52
N ALA A 486 -41.56 2.58 1.92
CA ALA A 486 -41.99 3.01 0.59
C ALA A 486 -42.14 4.54 0.56
N PRO A 487 -41.73 5.22 -0.53
CA PRO A 487 -41.95 6.65 -0.66
C PRO A 487 -43.44 6.95 -0.50
N ALA A 488 -43.76 7.88 0.41
CA ALA A 488 -45.13 8.29 0.66
C ALA A 488 -45.78 8.70 -0.67
N PRO A 489 -47.02 8.25 -0.96
CA PRO A 489 -47.71 8.67 -2.17
C PRO A 489 -47.81 10.20 -2.15
N THR A 490 -47.28 10.84 -3.19
CA THR A 490 -47.48 12.26 -3.44
C THR A 490 -48.97 12.47 -3.69
N SER A 491 -49.68 12.99 -2.69
CA SER A 491 -51.07 13.45 -2.79
C SER A 491 -51.14 14.83 -3.43
#